data_AF-A0A358VNK6-F1
#
_entry.id   AF-A0A358VNK6-F1
#
_cell.length_a   1.000
_cell.length_b   1.000
_cell.length_c   1.000
_cell.angle_alpha   90.00
_cell.angle_beta   90.00
_cell.angle_gamma   90.00
#
_symmetry.space_group_name_H-M   'P 1'
#
loop_
_entity.id
_entity.type
_entity.pdbx_description
1 polymer ?
#
loop_
_entity_poly.entity_id
_entity_poly.type
_entity_poly.pdbx_seq_one_letter_code
_entity_poly.pdbx_strand_id
1 'polypeptide(L)'
;MKRYFLYKITPALLTMIFLAIFVFAWQKYNFGVTQYKTITLGMPAAEKANDYIGWAPPYDRVPEESKFFVYSLGDKTMCISDDCGMGGYFVECLGGWISGYKDIGEVIDYGFGGVGFDIDAQKIITIADKDGKIVGIYPGASIKNIYYILRNHRNLVSDDDFEGCSDLLPERWNIFTSLFYRF
;
A
#
# COMPACT_ATOMS: atom_id res chain seq x y z
N MET A 1 -33.02 31.96 -32.71
CA MET A 1 -32.48 32.08 -31.34
C MET A 1 -32.44 30.76 -30.52
N LYS A 2 -32.81 29.59 -31.07
CA LYS A 2 -32.77 28.29 -30.34
C LYS A 2 -31.47 27.48 -30.50
N ARG A 3 -30.71 27.68 -31.58
CA ARG A 3 -29.48 26.89 -31.86
C ARG A 3 -28.27 27.25 -30.99
N TYR A 4 -28.17 28.50 -30.53
CA TYR A 4 -27.08 28.95 -29.65
C TYR A 4 -27.21 28.47 -28.20
N PHE A 5 -28.42 28.06 -27.79
CA PHE A 5 -28.68 27.60 -26.41
C PHE A 5 -28.27 26.13 -26.22
N LEU A 6 -28.51 25.27 -27.23
CA LEU A 6 -28.08 23.87 -27.19
C LEU A 6 -26.55 23.70 -27.17
N TYR A 7 -25.81 24.56 -27.88
CA TYR A 7 -24.34 24.47 -27.96
C TYR A 7 -23.62 24.75 -26.63
N LYS A 8 -24.23 25.51 -25.69
CA LYS A 8 -23.65 25.78 -24.37
C LYS A 8 -23.98 24.70 -23.32
N ILE A 9 -25.06 23.95 -23.52
CA ILE A 9 -25.49 22.90 -22.59
C ILE A 9 -24.62 21.64 -22.74
N THR A 10 -24.20 21.31 -23.96
CA THR A 10 -23.35 20.14 -24.26
C THR A 10 -21.99 20.15 -23.55
N PRO A 11 -21.17 21.23 -23.58
CA PRO A 11 -19.89 21.24 -22.89
C PRO A 11 -20.04 21.19 -21.37
N ALA A 12 -21.02 21.89 -20.79
CA ALA A 12 -21.26 21.89 -19.35
C ALA A 12 -21.64 20.50 -18.82
N LEU A 13 -22.47 19.75 -19.57
CA LEU A 13 -22.82 18.37 -19.23
C LEU A 13 -21.60 17.44 -19.28
N LEU A 14 -20.76 17.58 -20.31
CA LEU A 14 -19.50 16.84 -20.43
C LEU A 14 -18.55 17.13 -19.27
N THR A 15 -18.41 18.39 -18.85
CA THR A 15 -17.57 18.76 -17.70
C THR A 15 -18.07 18.12 -16.41
N MET A 16 -19.39 18.10 -16.17
CA MET A 16 -19.97 17.43 -15.00
C MET A 16 -19.74 15.92 -15.01
N ILE A 17 -19.84 15.27 -16.17
CA ILE A 17 -19.55 13.84 -16.31
C ILE A 17 -18.06 13.57 -16.03
N PHE A 18 -17.15 14.38 -16.58
CA PHE A 18 -15.72 14.26 -16.30
C PHE A 18 -15.39 14.45 -14.81
N LEU A 19 -15.98 15.45 -14.15
CA LEU A 19 -15.81 15.69 -12.71
C LEU A 19 -16.38 14.53 -11.90
N ALA A 20 -17.54 14.00 -12.26
CA ALA A 20 -18.12 12.84 -11.58
C ALA A 20 -17.21 11.62 -11.72
N ILE A 21 -16.71 11.32 -12.93
CA ILE A 21 -15.76 10.22 -13.17
C ILE A 21 -14.47 10.45 -12.38
N PHE A 22 -13.95 11.68 -12.36
CA PHE A 22 -12.74 12.03 -11.61
C PHE A 22 -12.95 11.83 -10.10
N VAL A 23 -14.06 12.29 -9.53
CA VAL A 23 -14.39 12.11 -8.10
C VAL A 23 -14.57 10.62 -7.78
N PHE A 24 -15.26 9.86 -8.63
CA PHE A 24 -15.43 8.42 -8.44
C PHE A 24 -14.10 7.65 -8.57
N ALA A 25 -13.24 8.04 -9.50
CA ALA A 25 -11.90 7.46 -9.65
C ALA A 25 -11.00 7.83 -8.46
N TRP A 26 -11.10 9.06 -7.97
CA TRP A 26 -10.42 9.54 -6.77
C TRP A 26 -10.85 8.74 -5.54
N GLN A 27 -12.15 8.49 -5.36
CA GLN A 27 -12.64 7.66 -4.26
C GLN A 27 -12.17 6.19 -4.31
N LYS A 28 -11.77 5.69 -5.48
CA LYS A 28 -11.19 4.34 -5.62
C LYS A 28 -9.67 4.29 -5.41
N TYR A 29 -9.01 5.44 -5.27
CA TYR A 29 -7.60 5.45 -4.93
C TYR A 29 -7.44 5.18 -3.43
N ASN A 30 -6.59 4.22 -3.10
CA ASN A 30 -6.26 3.92 -1.71
C ASN A 30 -5.35 5.05 -1.21
N PHE A 31 -5.96 6.13 -0.72
CA PHE A 31 -5.23 7.21 -0.06
C PHE A 31 -4.85 6.79 1.36
N GLY A 32 -3.67 7.23 1.80
CA GLY A 32 -3.24 7.04 3.17
C GLY A 32 -4.24 7.70 4.13
N VAL A 33 -4.64 7.00 5.19
CA VAL A 33 -5.48 7.54 6.26
C VAL A 33 -4.69 7.65 7.56
N THR A 34 -5.12 8.54 8.46
CA THR A 34 -4.47 8.72 9.77
C THR A 34 -4.88 7.64 10.78
N GLN A 35 -6.07 7.07 10.60
CA GLN A 35 -6.60 5.99 11.42
C GLN A 35 -7.53 5.10 10.57
N TYR A 36 -7.46 3.80 10.79
CA TYR A 36 -8.40 2.84 10.24
C TYR A 36 -8.73 1.78 11.31
N LYS A 37 -9.97 1.82 11.81
CA LYS A 37 -10.41 0.98 12.93
C LYS A 37 -9.49 1.16 14.14
N THR A 38 -8.76 0.11 14.52
CA THR A 38 -7.82 0.10 15.65
C THR A 38 -6.41 0.53 15.27
N ILE A 39 -6.09 0.57 13.96
CA ILE A 39 -4.78 0.98 13.47
C ILE A 39 -4.71 2.51 13.38
N THR A 40 -3.67 3.11 13.97
CA THR A 40 -3.45 4.57 13.98
C THR A 40 -1.99 4.88 13.64
N LEU A 41 -1.74 5.96 12.92
CA LEU A 41 -0.35 6.40 12.66
C LEU A 41 0.43 6.61 13.96
N GLY A 42 1.70 6.24 13.95
CA GLY A 42 2.63 6.32 15.07
C GLY A 42 2.57 5.16 16.07
N MET A 43 1.56 4.28 15.96
CA MET A 43 1.53 3.06 16.77
C MET A 43 2.61 2.06 16.31
N PRO A 44 3.01 1.10 17.16
CA PRO A 44 3.88 0.01 16.75
C PRO A 44 3.25 -0.84 15.65
N ALA A 45 4.07 -1.24 14.68
CA ALA A 45 3.72 -2.22 13.68
C ALA A 45 3.61 -3.63 14.30
N ALA A 46 3.00 -4.55 13.56
CA ALA A 46 2.83 -5.93 14.01
C ALA A 46 4.16 -6.67 14.19
N GLU A 47 5.15 -6.36 13.35
CA GLU A 47 6.51 -6.86 13.48
C GLU A 47 7.47 -5.67 13.35
N LYS A 48 8.71 -5.86 13.78
CA LYS A 48 9.84 -4.96 13.53
C LYS A 48 11.11 -5.78 13.46
N ALA A 49 12.23 -5.11 13.20
CA ALA A 49 13.56 -5.71 13.19
C ALA A 49 13.77 -6.67 14.38
N ASN A 50 14.24 -7.88 14.08
CA ASN A 50 14.55 -8.98 15.01
C ASN A 50 13.34 -9.59 15.77
N ASP A 51 12.11 -9.22 15.44
CA ASP A 51 10.95 -9.91 15.98
C ASP A 51 10.88 -11.35 15.45
N TYR A 52 10.47 -12.28 16.32
CA TYR A 52 10.24 -13.67 15.95
C TYR A 52 8.84 -13.80 15.37
N ILE A 53 8.75 -14.32 14.14
CA ILE A 53 7.50 -14.34 13.37
C ILE A 53 6.89 -15.74 13.23
N GLY A 54 7.42 -16.72 13.98
CA GLY A 54 6.86 -18.07 14.02
C GLY A 54 7.09 -18.92 12.76
N TRP A 55 8.00 -18.50 11.86
CA TRP A 55 8.42 -19.29 10.72
C TRP A 55 9.61 -20.21 11.06
N ALA A 56 9.97 -21.11 10.15
CA ALA A 56 11.22 -21.87 10.25
C ALA A 56 12.45 -21.00 9.85
N PRO A 57 13.67 -21.37 10.25
CA PRO A 57 14.87 -20.72 9.71
C PRO A 57 14.95 -20.87 8.18
N PRO A 58 15.44 -19.86 7.43
CA PRO A 58 16.04 -18.60 7.89
C PRO A 58 15.05 -17.42 8.06
N TYR A 59 13.75 -17.64 7.88
CA TYR A 59 12.72 -16.60 7.94
C TYR A 59 12.01 -16.57 9.30
N ASP A 60 12.60 -17.16 10.34
CA ASP A 60 12.00 -17.20 11.68
C ASP A 60 12.03 -15.83 12.38
N ARG A 61 12.85 -14.91 11.86
CA ARG A 61 13.01 -13.55 12.36
C ARG A 61 13.00 -12.53 11.24
N VAL A 62 12.52 -11.33 11.56
CA VAL A 62 12.67 -10.15 10.71
C VAL A 62 14.15 -9.71 10.70
N PRO A 63 14.78 -9.50 9.53
CA PRO A 63 16.17 -9.05 9.44
C PRO A 63 16.40 -7.71 10.14
N GLU A 64 17.52 -7.59 10.87
CA GLU A 64 17.84 -6.41 11.67
C GLU A 64 18.14 -5.18 10.80
N GLU A 65 18.63 -5.41 9.58
CA GLU A 65 18.99 -4.42 8.57
C GLU A 65 17.79 -3.81 7.82
N SER A 66 16.56 -4.28 8.09
CA SER A 66 15.35 -3.81 7.42
C SER A 66 15.13 -2.30 7.63
N LYS A 67 15.08 -1.54 6.54
CA LYS A 67 14.93 -0.06 6.55
C LYS A 67 13.49 0.40 6.84
N PHE A 68 12.50 -0.44 6.53
CA PHE A 68 11.08 -0.18 6.72
C PHE A 68 10.31 -1.50 6.66
N PHE A 69 9.04 -1.49 7.06
CA PHE A 69 8.21 -2.70 7.13
C PHE A 69 6.87 -2.48 6.44
N VAL A 70 6.41 -3.49 5.70
CA VAL A 70 5.14 -3.50 4.98
C VAL A 70 4.29 -4.67 5.42
N TYR A 71 3.08 -4.41 5.89
CA TYR A 71 2.14 -5.45 6.29
C TYR A 71 0.93 -5.45 5.37
N SER A 72 0.62 -6.63 4.83
CA SER A 72 -0.55 -6.83 3.98
C SER A 72 -1.58 -7.72 4.67
N LEU A 73 -2.65 -7.15 5.18
CA LEU A 73 -3.74 -7.87 5.82
C LEU A 73 -4.89 -8.13 4.84
N GLY A 74 -5.43 -9.36 4.82
CA GLY A 74 -6.62 -9.74 4.05
C GLY A 74 -6.42 -9.87 2.53
N ASP A 75 -5.20 -9.70 2.01
CA ASP A 75 -4.94 -9.77 0.57
C ASP A 75 -4.56 -11.17 0.07
N LYS A 76 -3.54 -11.78 0.69
CA LYS A 76 -2.98 -13.08 0.32
C LYS A 76 -2.86 -13.96 1.55
N THR A 77 -2.91 -15.27 1.32
CA THR A 77 -2.43 -16.27 2.30
C THR A 77 -1.01 -15.95 2.73
N MET A 78 -0.62 -16.43 3.92
CA MET A 78 0.67 -16.13 4.53
C MET A 78 1.82 -16.10 3.50
N CYS A 79 2.48 -14.95 3.36
CA CYS A 79 3.61 -14.73 2.45
C CYS A 79 4.62 -13.80 3.11
N ILE A 80 5.91 -13.97 2.79
CA ILE A 80 7.01 -13.18 3.31
C ILE A 80 7.93 -12.84 2.14
N SER A 81 8.55 -11.66 2.15
CA SER A 81 9.53 -11.27 1.13
C SER A 81 9.00 -11.42 -0.31
N ASP A 82 9.82 -11.91 -1.24
CA ASP A 82 9.48 -12.16 -2.64
C ASP A 82 8.38 -13.22 -2.86
N ASP A 83 8.08 -14.09 -1.89
CA ASP A 83 6.91 -14.99 -1.94
C ASP A 83 5.58 -14.22 -1.99
N CYS A 84 5.57 -12.96 -1.54
CA CYS A 84 4.43 -12.07 -1.75
C CYS A 84 4.24 -11.66 -3.23
N GLY A 85 5.15 -12.04 -4.12
CA GLY A 85 5.18 -11.74 -5.55
C GLY A 85 5.91 -10.43 -5.84
N MET A 86 5.63 -9.82 -7.00
CA MET A 86 6.37 -8.61 -7.43
C MET A 86 6.36 -7.45 -6.44
N GLY A 87 5.28 -7.26 -5.68
CA GLY A 87 5.24 -6.22 -4.65
C GLY A 87 6.20 -6.51 -3.49
N GLY A 88 6.41 -7.79 -3.17
CA GLY A 88 7.35 -8.19 -2.13
C GLY A 88 8.81 -8.15 -2.60
N TYR A 89 9.07 -8.63 -3.82
CA TYR A 89 10.37 -8.45 -4.47
C TYR A 89 10.80 -6.98 -4.51
N PHE A 90 9.87 -6.07 -4.81
CA PHE A 90 10.15 -4.63 -4.80
C PHE A 90 10.51 -4.12 -3.41
N VAL A 91 9.80 -4.55 -2.36
CA VAL A 91 10.10 -4.17 -0.97
C VAL A 91 11.47 -4.66 -0.55
N GLU A 92 11.78 -5.92 -0.85
CA GLU A 92 13.07 -6.52 -0.53
C GLU A 92 14.24 -5.82 -1.23
N CYS A 93 14.08 -5.49 -2.52
CA CYS A 93 15.07 -4.73 -3.27
C CYS A 93 15.38 -3.36 -2.62
N LEU A 94 14.35 -2.69 -2.10
CA LEU A 94 14.48 -1.41 -1.40
C LEU A 94 15.11 -1.56 0.01
N GLY A 95 15.40 -2.78 0.45
CA GLY A 95 15.91 -3.10 1.79
C GLY A 95 14.83 -3.07 2.87
N GLY A 96 13.56 -3.25 2.49
CA GLY A 96 12.44 -3.37 3.43
C GLY A 96 12.06 -4.82 3.68
N TRP A 97 11.25 -5.01 4.73
CA TRP A 97 10.60 -6.27 5.02
C TRP A 97 9.13 -6.22 4.64
N ILE A 98 8.59 -7.33 4.15
CA ILE A 98 7.16 -7.49 3.87
C ILE A 98 6.65 -8.79 4.43
N SER A 99 5.48 -8.72 5.07
CA SER A 99 4.71 -9.89 5.46
C SER A 99 3.23 -9.70 5.11
N GLY A 100 2.64 -10.74 4.56
CA GLY A 100 1.24 -10.78 4.13
C GLY A 100 0.50 -11.86 4.87
N TYR A 101 -0.68 -11.53 5.39
CA TYR A 101 -1.48 -12.42 6.22
C TYR A 101 -2.95 -12.33 5.82
N LYS A 102 -3.53 -13.48 5.50
CA LYS A 102 -4.96 -13.59 5.25
C LYS A 102 -5.75 -13.70 6.55
N ASP A 103 -5.21 -14.44 7.50
CA ASP A 103 -5.82 -14.71 8.79
C ASP A 103 -5.00 -14.01 9.89
N ILE A 104 -5.66 -13.17 10.70
CA ILE A 104 -5.08 -12.63 11.93
C ILE A 104 -5.14 -13.74 12.99
N GLY A 105 -4.03 -14.45 13.17
CA GLY A 105 -3.81 -15.34 14.31
C GLY A 105 -3.10 -14.62 15.47
N GLU A 106 -2.62 -15.38 16.46
CA GLU A 106 -1.90 -14.86 17.63
C GLU A 106 -0.64 -14.04 17.31
N VAL A 107 -0.11 -14.15 16.08
CA VAL A 107 1.15 -13.52 15.65
C VAL A 107 0.98 -12.04 15.29
N ILE A 108 -0.24 -11.55 14.99
CA ILE A 108 -0.46 -10.15 14.57
C ILE A 108 -1.69 -9.60 15.24
N ASP A 109 -1.51 -8.95 16.39
CA ASP A 109 -2.62 -8.28 17.06
C ASP A 109 -2.51 -6.76 16.94
N TYR A 110 -3.20 -6.20 15.94
CA TYR A 110 -3.50 -4.77 15.88
C TYR A 110 -4.74 -4.39 16.75
N GLY A 111 -5.12 -5.23 17.71
CA GLY A 111 -6.29 -5.05 18.58
C GLY A 111 -7.61 -5.41 17.91
N PHE A 112 -7.59 -6.24 16.86
CA PHE A 112 -8.78 -6.55 16.06
C PHE A 112 -9.78 -7.49 16.77
N GLY A 113 -9.33 -8.19 17.82
CA GLY A 113 -10.07 -9.23 18.56
C GLY A 113 -11.39 -8.83 19.24
N GLY A 114 -11.79 -7.55 19.18
CA GLY A 114 -13.05 -7.06 19.77
C GLY A 114 -13.93 -6.21 18.85
N VAL A 115 -13.50 -5.93 17.61
CA VAL A 115 -14.14 -4.92 16.74
C VAL A 115 -14.87 -5.49 15.53
N GLY A 116 -15.11 -6.81 15.49
CA GLY A 116 -15.79 -7.46 14.36
C GLY A 116 -15.07 -7.22 13.04
N PHE A 117 -13.74 -7.27 13.04
CA PHE A 117 -12.94 -7.12 11.84
C PHE A 117 -13.02 -8.41 11.01
N ASP A 118 -13.80 -8.37 9.93
CA ASP A 118 -13.76 -9.40 8.90
C ASP A 118 -12.57 -9.14 7.98
N ILE A 119 -11.44 -9.78 8.30
CA ILE A 119 -10.20 -9.66 7.52
C ILE A 119 -10.34 -10.23 6.10
N ASP A 120 -11.19 -11.23 5.92
CA ASP A 120 -11.45 -11.81 4.60
C ASP A 120 -12.20 -10.81 3.69
N ALA A 121 -13.01 -9.93 4.29
CA ALA A 121 -13.70 -8.86 3.57
C ALA A 121 -12.88 -7.56 3.45
N GLN A 122 -11.83 -7.37 4.26
CA GLN A 122 -11.16 -6.08 4.40
C GLN A 122 -9.64 -6.18 4.23
N LYS A 123 -9.18 -5.63 3.10
CA LYS A 123 -7.76 -5.54 2.77
C LYS A 123 -7.14 -4.26 3.35
N ILE A 124 -5.94 -4.36 3.87
CA ILE A 124 -5.18 -3.19 4.36
C ILE A 124 -3.71 -3.41 4.05
N ILE A 125 -3.04 -2.37 3.54
CA ILE A 125 -1.59 -2.27 3.61
C ILE A 125 -1.22 -1.27 4.70
N THR A 126 -0.31 -1.63 5.61
CA THR A 126 0.35 -0.65 6.48
C THR A 126 1.84 -0.56 6.15
N ILE A 127 2.40 0.64 6.32
CA ILE A 127 3.82 0.94 6.14
C ILE A 127 4.34 1.45 7.48
N ALA A 128 5.46 0.91 7.94
CA ALA A 128 6.14 1.35 9.13
C ALA A 128 7.59 1.75 8.85
N ASP A 129 8.11 2.72 9.60
CA ASP A 129 9.50 3.15 9.51
C ASP A 129 10.46 2.12 10.13
N LYS A 130 11.78 2.39 10.06
CA LYS A 130 12.82 1.53 10.62
C LYS A 130 12.68 1.24 12.12
N ASP A 131 12.00 2.12 12.86
CA ASP A 131 11.79 1.98 14.30
C ASP A 131 10.50 1.18 14.60
N GLY A 132 9.84 0.67 13.55
CA GLY A 132 8.61 -0.11 13.64
C GLY A 132 7.38 0.75 13.94
N LYS A 133 7.39 2.06 13.65
CA LYS A 133 6.21 2.93 13.83
C LYS A 133 5.44 3.04 12.53
N ILE A 134 4.12 2.86 12.57
CA ILE A 134 3.26 2.98 11.40
C ILE A 134 3.27 4.43 10.89
N VAL A 135 3.71 4.62 9.65
CA VAL A 135 3.76 5.91 8.94
C VAL A 135 2.79 5.99 7.77
N GLY A 136 2.16 4.87 7.39
CA GLY A 136 1.13 4.82 6.34
C GLY A 136 0.09 3.73 6.59
N ILE A 137 -1.17 4.02 6.32
CA ILE A 137 -2.30 3.08 6.43
C ILE A 137 -3.14 3.21 5.17
N TYR A 138 -3.32 2.11 4.43
CA TYR A 138 -3.96 2.08 3.12
C TYR A 138 -5.08 1.02 3.09
N PRO A 139 -6.29 1.38 3.55
CA PRO A 139 -7.45 0.50 3.48
C PRO A 139 -7.81 0.21 2.02
N GLY A 140 -8.28 -1.00 1.74
CA GLY A 140 -8.62 -1.46 0.39
C GLY A 140 -7.41 -1.75 -0.51
N ALA A 141 -6.18 -1.50 -0.04
CA ALA A 141 -4.97 -1.78 -0.79
C ALA A 141 -4.57 -3.25 -0.70
N SER A 142 -3.89 -3.69 -1.76
CA SER A 142 -3.33 -5.02 -1.93
C SER A 142 -1.82 -4.93 -2.18
N ILE A 143 -1.13 -6.06 -2.20
CA ILE A 143 0.29 -6.13 -2.55
C ILE A 143 0.56 -5.53 -3.95
N LYS A 144 -0.43 -5.56 -4.84
CA LYS A 144 -0.35 -4.93 -6.17
C LYS A 144 -0.23 -3.41 -6.13
N ASN A 145 -0.59 -2.78 -5.00
CA ASN A 145 -0.54 -1.33 -4.83
C ASN A 145 0.77 -0.85 -4.20
N ILE A 146 1.62 -1.75 -3.68
CA ILE A 146 2.81 -1.40 -2.90
C ILE A 146 3.73 -0.42 -3.61
N TYR A 147 4.00 -0.65 -4.89
CA TYR A 147 4.82 0.24 -5.69
C TYR A 147 4.30 1.70 -5.64
N TYR A 148 3.00 1.89 -5.83
CA TYR A 148 2.37 3.22 -5.79
C TYR A 148 2.33 3.81 -4.38
N ILE A 149 2.17 2.96 -3.37
CA ILE A 149 2.20 3.37 -1.97
C ILE A 149 3.59 3.88 -1.59
N LEU A 150 4.64 3.12 -1.91
CA LEU A 150 6.02 3.47 -1.56
C LEU A 150 6.54 4.70 -2.31
N ARG A 151 5.98 5.04 -3.48
CA ARG A 151 6.23 6.35 -4.12
C ARG A 151 5.85 7.53 -3.23
N ASN A 152 4.89 7.37 -2.31
CA ASN A 152 4.51 8.42 -1.35
C ASN A 152 5.34 8.36 -0.06
N HIS A 153 6.23 7.38 0.08
CA HIS A 153 7.09 7.16 1.24
C HIS A 153 8.58 7.21 0.87
N ARG A 154 8.96 8.14 -0.02
CA ARG A 154 10.36 8.36 -0.45
C ARG A 154 11.29 8.78 0.68
N ASN A 155 10.76 9.17 1.83
CA ASN A 155 11.54 9.39 3.03
C ASN A 155 12.05 8.10 3.70
N LEU A 156 11.53 6.93 3.31
CA LEU A 156 11.93 5.63 3.86
C LEU A 156 13.06 4.96 3.06
N VAL A 157 13.28 5.38 1.81
CA VAL A 157 14.21 4.75 0.88
C VAL A 157 14.95 5.83 0.09
N SER A 158 16.23 5.62 -0.22
CA SER A 158 16.97 6.57 -1.03
C SER A 158 16.39 6.67 -2.45
N ASP A 159 16.55 7.81 -3.10
CA ASP A 159 16.06 8.01 -4.46
C ASP A 159 16.73 7.06 -5.46
N ASP A 160 18.03 6.80 -5.27
CA ASP A 160 18.83 5.88 -6.07
C ASP A 160 18.34 4.42 -5.94
N ASP A 161 18.09 3.96 -4.70
CA ASP A 161 17.53 2.63 -4.45
C ASP A 161 16.15 2.50 -5.12
N PHE A 162 15.32 3.55 -5.01
CA PHE A 162 13.98 3.54 -5.58
C PHE A 162 14.00 3.44 -7.11
N GLU A 163 14.85 4.23 -7.78
CA GLU A 163 15.01 4.19 -9.23
C GLU A 163 15.55 2.83 -9.68
N GLY A 164 16.66 2.37 -9.10
CA GLY A 164 17.27 1.10 -9.45
C GLY A 164 16.34 -0.10 -9.26
N CYS A 165 15.57 -0.15 -8.17
CA CYS A 165 14.60 -1.22 -7.95
C CYS A 165 13.35 -1.10 -8.85
N SER A 166 12.98 0.11 -9.27
CA SER A 166 11.83 0.32 -10.17
C SER A 166 12.10 -0.17 -11.59
N ASP A 167 13.35 -0.11 -12.05
CA ASP A 167 13.77 -0.59 -13.37
C ASP A 167 13.67 -2.11 -13.51
N LEU A 168 13.71 -2.83 -12.38
CA LEU A 168 13.54 -4.28 -12.33
C LEU A 168 12.06 -4.70 -12.43
N LEU A 169 11.12 -3.76 -12.32
CA LEU A 169 9.70 -4.05 -12.40
C LEU A 169 9.22 -4.14 -13.86
N PRO A 170 8.25 -5.03 -14.18
CA PRO A 170 7.65 -5.08 -15.50
C PRO A 170 7.05 -3.73 -15.90
N GLU A 171 7.25 -3.32 -17.16
CA GLU A 171 6.82 -2.00 -17.68
C GLU A 171 5.40 -1.59 -17.28
N ARG A 172 4.45 -2.53 -17.21
CA ARG A 172 3.06 -2.25 -16.79
C ARG A 172 2.90 -1.61 -15.41
N TRP A 173 3.88 -1.76 -14.52
CA TRP A 173 3.93 -1.10 -13.22
C TRP A 173 4.48 0.32 -13.34
N ASN A 174 5.30 0.56 -14.35
CA ASN A 174 5.83 1.86 -14.73
C ASN A 174 4.87 2.66 -15.63
N ILE A 175 3.91 2.07 -16.36
CA ILE A 175 3.07 2.81 -17.33
C ILE A 175 2.24 3.95 -16.73
N PHE A 176 1.83 3.87 -15.45
CA PHE A 176 1.16 5.01 -14.78
C PHE A 176 2.11 6.14 -14.38
N THR A 177 3.41 6.02 -14.67
CA THR A 177 4.45 7.03 -14.37
C THR A 177 4.46 8.16 -15.41
N SER A 178 4.05 7.91 -16.66
CA SER A 178 4.13 8.92 -17.74
C SER A 178 2.93 9.88 -17.83
N LEU A 179 1.79 9.51 -17.27
CA LEU A 179 0.53 10.25 -17.46
C LEU A 179 0.22 11.30 -16.39
N PHE A 180 0.91 11.30 -15.24
CA PHE A 180 0.55 12.18 -14.11
C PHE A 180 1.69 13.05 -13.55
N TYR A 181 2.93 12.95 -14.04
CA TYR A 181 4.07 13.69 -13.47
C TYR A 181 4.96 14.37 -14.53
N ARG A 182 4.34 15.01 -15.53
CA ARG A 182 5.01 15.96 -16.45
C ARG A 182 4.58 17.42 -16.26
N PHE A 183 4.07 17.77 -15.07
CA PHE A 183 3.71 19.14 -14.70
C PHE A 183 4.24 19.48 -13.31
#